data_AF-A0A957LPC5-F1
#
_entry.id   AF-A0A957LPC5-F1
#
_cell.length_a   1.000
_cell.length_b   1.000
_cell.length_c   1.000
_cell.angle_alpha   90.00
_cell.angle_beta   90.00
_cell.angle_gamma   90.00
#
_symmetry.space_group_name_H-M   'P 1'
#
loop_
_entity.id
_entity.type
_entity.pdbx_description
1 polymer ?
#
loop_
_entity_poly.entity_id
_entity_poly.type
_entity_poly.pdbx_seq_one_letter_code
_entity_poly.pdbx_strand_id
1 'polypeptide(L)'
;MRRIIIILLIIGGVSAAGWWGYNYYTEQQAAKEQAAVAAAAAAEQELEQVIWASGKLTPVSWANVGPATPGTVAAIHVESGDWVSAGDLLLDLEHGVLQGQVAAAEAAVSEALAALAKVKAGATAADIAAAEAAVAAAKAQVAVAGAALLEVQ
;
A
#
# COMPACT_ATOMS: atom_id res chain seq x y z
N MET A 1 -81.05 -65.63 11.58
CA MET A 1 -80.87 -64.28 12.18
C MET A 1 -79.43 -63.97 12.61
N ARG A 2 -78.70 -64.90 13.25
CA ARG A 2 -77.30 -64.66 13.70
C ARG A 2 -76.30 -64.23 12.61
N ARG A 3 -76.45 -64.70 11.37
CA ARG A 3 -75.54 -64.37 10.25
C ARG A 3 -75.68 -62.92 9.74
N ILE A 4 -76.86 -62.31 9.87
CA ILE A 4 -77.13 -60.94 9.41
C ILE A 4 -76.50 -59.92 10.36
N ILE A 5 -76.52 -60.20 11.67
CA ILE A 5 -75.92 -59.33 12.70
C ILE A 5 -74.39 -59.27 12.55
N ILE A 6 -73.76 -60.40 12.18
CA ILE A 6 -72.31 -60.47 11.95
C ILE A 6 -71.92 -59.63 10.73
N ILE A 7 -72.70 -59.66 9.65
CA ILE A 7 -72.42 -58.88 8.44
C ILE A 7 -72.52 -57.37 8.73
N LEU A 8 -73.52 -56.93 9.51
CA LEU A 8 -73.66 -55.53 9.89
C LEU A 8 -72.52 -55.04 10.79
N LEU A 9 -72.02 -55.87 11.70
CA LEU A 9 -70.86 -55.52 12.54
C LEU A 9 -69.58 -55.35 11.72
N ILE A 10 -69.37 -56.19 10.70
CA ILE A 10 -68.20 -56.07 9.82
C ILE A 10 -68.28 -54.78 9.01
N ILE A 11 -69.45 -54.43 8.47
CA ILE A 11 -69.64 -53.19 7.71
C ILE A 11 -69.43 -51.96 8.60
N GLY A 12 -69.96 -51.97 9.83
CA GLY A 12 -69.74 -50.90 10.80
C GLY A 12 -68.26 -50.72 11.17
N GLY A 13 -67.53 -51.82 11.36
CA GLY A 13 -66.10 -51.79 11.67
C GLY A 13 -65.24 -51.23 10.53
N VAL A 14 -65.53 -51.61 9.28
CA VAL A 14 -64.81 -51.11 8.09
C VAL A 14 -65.09 -49.63 7.86
N SER A 15 -66.33 -49.19 8.09
CA SER A 15 -66.71 -47.78 7.97
C SER A 15 -65.98 -46.89 8.99
N ALA A 16 -65.90 -47.35 10.24
CA ALA A 16 -65.20 -46.65 11.31
C ALA A 16 -63.69 -46.60 11.09
N ALA A 17 -63.09 -47.68 10.61
CA ALA A 17 -61.66 -47.72 10.26
C ALA A 17 -61.33 -46.81 9.07
N GLY A 18 -62.21 -46.75 8.05
CA GLY A 18 -62.09 -45.84 6.92
C GLY A 18 -62.19 -44.37 7.34
N TRP A 19 -63.12 -44.03 8.23
CA TRP A 19 -63.28 -42.67 8.76
C TRP A 19 -62.11 -42.25 9.66
N TRP A 20 -61.61 -43.15 10.51
CA TRP A 20 -60.47 -42.89 11.39
C TRP A 20 -59.17 -42.73 10.59
N GLY A 21 -58.94 -43.57 9.57
CA GLY A 21 -57.82 -43.45 8.65
C GLY A 21 -57.86 -42.15 7.83
N TYR A 22 -59.05 -41.75 7.37
CA TYR A 22 -59.23 -40.48 6.65
C TYR A 22 -58.90 -39.28 7.55
N ASN A 23 -59.43 -39.25 8.78
CA ASN A 23 -59.19 -38.15 9.71
C ASN A 23 -57.71 -38.01 10.11
N TYR A 24 -57.04 -39.14 10.36
CA TYR A 24 -55.61 -39.17 10.68
C TYR A 24 -54.74 -38.70 9.51
N TYR A 25 -55.13 -39.04 8.27
CA TYR A 25 -54.42 -38.60 7.08
C TYR A 25 -54.61 -37.09 6.84
N THR A 26 -55.83 -36.57 7.06
CA THR A 26 -56.12 -35.13 6.90
C THR A 26 -55.39 -34.27 7.94
N GLU A 27 -55.29 -34.71 9.20
CA GLU A 27 -54.52 -34.00 10.24
C GLU A 27 -53.03 -33.97 9.93
N GLN A 28 -52.45 -35.08 9.46
CA GLN A 28 -51.04 -35.14 9.12
C GLN A 28 -50.70 -34.31 7.87
N GLN A 29 -51.64 -34.15 6.95
CA GLN A 29 -51.47 -33.31 5.77
C GLN A 29 -51.53 -31.82 6.14
N ALA A 30 -52.47 -31.42 7.01
CA ALA A 30 -52.55 -30.06 7.52
C ALA A 30 -51.29 -29.65 8.30
N ALA A 31 -50.73 -30.55 9.11
CA ALA A 31 -49.49 -30.29 9.86
C ALA A 31 -48.26 -30.11 8.94
N LYS A 32 -48.17 -30.89 7.86
CA LYS A 32 -47.10 -30.75 6.85
C LYS A 32 -47.23 -29.44 6.07
N GLU A 33 -48.45 -29.05 5.73
CA GLU A 33 -48.73 -27.80 5.02
C GLU A 33 -48.40 -26.59 5.91
N GLN A 34 -48.75 -26.62 7.19
CA GLN A 34 -48.36 -25.59 8.16
C GLN A 34 -46.86 -25.51 8.37
N ALA A 35 -46.15 -26.64 8.44
CA ALA A 35 -44.69 -26.65 8.53
C ALA A 35 -44.02 -26.10 7.27
N ALA A 36 -44.57 -26.37 6.09
CA ALA A 36 -44.08 -25.82 4.82
C ALA A 36 -44.30 -24.31 4.73
N VAL A 37 -45.46 -23.81 5.19
CA VAL A 37 -45.75 -22.36 5.25
C VAL A 37 -44.87 -21.65 6.28
N ALA A 38 -44.64 -22.25 7.45
CA ALA A 38 -43.73 -21.69 8.45
C ALA A 38 -42.26 -21.68 7.98
N ALA A 39 -41.82 -22.72 7.27
CA ALA A 39 -40.49 -22.77 6.67
C ALA A 39 -40.33 -21.75 5.54
N ALA A 40 -41.35 -21.54 4.72
CA ALA A 40 -41.36 -20.50 3.69
C ALA A 40 -41.34 -19.09 4.30
N ALA A 41 -42.12 -18.84 5.35
CA ALA A 41 -42.13 -17.56 6.06
C ALA A 41 -40.79 -17.29 6.78
N ALA A 42 -40.15 -18.32 7.35
CA ALA A 42 -38.83 -18.20 7.96
C ALA A 42 -37.74 -17.92 6.91
N ALA A 43 -37.80 -18.60 5.75
CA ALA A 43 -36.89 -18.35 4.64
C ALA A 43 -37.06 -16.92 4.06
N GLU A 44 -38.28 -16.40 4.03
CA GLU A 44 -38.56 -15.02 3.60
C GLU A 44 -38.05 -13.98 4.63
N GLN A 45 -37.98 -14.32 5.91
CA GLN A 45 -37.40 -13.48 6.95
C GLN A 45 -35.87 -13.52 7.00
N GLU A 46 -35.23 -14.55 6.45
CA GLU A 46 -33.77 -14.71 6.42
C GLU A 46 -33.11 -14.03 5.20
N LEU A 47 -33.90 -13.63 4.21
CA LEU A 47 -33.41 -12.86 3.07
C LEU A 47 -33.21 -11.39 3.43
N GLU A 48 -31.98 -11.12 3.87
CA GLU A 48 -31.18 -10.05 3.31
C GLU A 48 -31.63 -8.61 3.65
N GLN A 49 -31.33 -8.19 4.89
CA GLN A 49 -30.94 -6.80 5.12
C GLN A 49 -29.60 -6.51 4.43
N VAL A 50 -29.61 -6.37 3.10
CA VAL A 50 -28.44 -5.89 2.35
C VAL A 50 -28.35 -4.38 2.54
N ILE A 51 -27.44 -3.98 3.42
CA ILE A 51 -27.13 -2.57 3.65
C ILE A 51 -26.18 -2.12 2.54
N TRP A 52 -26.69 -1.36 1.57
CA TRP A 52 -25.87 -0.72 0.55
C TRP A 52 -25.17 0.50 1.15
N ALA A 53 -23.86 0.37 1.38
CA ALA A 53 -23.01 1.50 1.77
C ALA A 53 -22.27 2.01 0.53
N SER A 54 -22.65 3.20 0.06
CA SER A 54 -21.85 3.94 -0.93
C SER A 54 -20.84 4.80 -0.18
N GLY A 55 -19.57 4.66 -0.55
CA GLY A 55 -18.46 5.44 0.02
C GLY A 55 -17.56 5.96 -1.09
N LYS A 56 -16.90 7.09 -0.84
CA LYS A 56 -15.89 7.62 -1.74
C LYS A 56 -14.54 6.98 -1.41
N LEU A 57 -13.91 6.35 -2.39
CA LEU A 57 -12.51 5.93 -2.26
C LEU A 57 -11.62 7.16 -2.28
N THR A 58 -10.84 7.34 -1.21
CA THR A 58 -9.80 8.34 -1.10
C THR A 58 -8.44 7.65 -0.99
N PRO A 59 -7.38 8.20 -1.62
CA PRO A 59 -6.05 7.66 -1.49
C PRO A 59 -5.60 7.66 -0.02
N VAL A 60 -4.88 6.61 0.39
CA VAL A 60 -4.35 6.48 1.76
C VAL A 60 -3.30 7.56 2.04
N SER A 61 -2.51 7.90 1.02
CA SER A 61 -1.48 8.94 1.09
C SER A 61 -1.43 9.68 -0.24
N TRP A 62 -1.32 11.00 -0.18
CA TRP A 62 -1.05 11.86 -1.32
C TRP A 62 0.00 12.89 -0.91
N ALA A 63 1.02 13.05 -1.75
CA ALA A 63 2.06 14.06 -1.58
C ALA A 63 2.26 14.81 -2.89
N ASN A 64 2.58 16.10 -2.79
CA ASN A 64 3.07 16.88 -3.92
C ASN A 64 4.60 16.81 -3.89
N VAL A 65 5.22 16.31 -4.96
CA VAL A 65 6.66 16.10 -5.04
C VAL A 65 7.29 17.22 -5.86
N GLY A 66 8.34 17.82 -5.33
CA GLY A 66 9.08 18.88 -5.99
C GLY A 66 10.48 19.00 -5.41
N PRO A 67 11.39 19.69 -6.11
CA PRO A 67 12.76 19.88 -5.65
C PRO A 67 12.79 20.69 -4.35
N ALA A 68 13.68 20.32 -3.43
CA ALA A 68 13.88 21.02 -2.17
C ALA A 68 14.56 22.39 -2.36
N THR A 69 15.38 22.51 -3.40
CA THR A 69 16.13 23.71 -3.75
C THR A 69 15.65 24.27 -5.09
N PRO A 70 15.62 25.61 -5.26
CA PRO A 70 15.36 26.21 -6.57
C PRO A 70 16.48 25.87 -7.56
N GLY A 71 16.11 25.44 -8.76
CA GLY A 71 17.08 25.09 -9.81
C GLY A 71 16.42 24.88 -11.17
N THR A 72 17.25 24.69 -12.19
CA THR A 72 16.82 24.29 -13.53
C THR A 72 16.74 22.77 -13.59
N VAL A 73 15.69 22.21 -14.20
CA VAL A 73 15.57 20.77 -14.41
C VAL A 73 16.49 20.35 -15.56
N ALA A 74 17.43 19.44 -15.29
CA ALA A 74 18.32 18.87 -16.29
C ALA A 74 17.66 17.70 -17.04
N ALA A 75 16.98 16.82 -16.30
CA ALA A 75 16.29 15.66 -16.85
C ALA A 75 15.07 15.26 -16.01
N ILE A 76 14.09 14.63 -16.65
CA ILE A 76 12.95 13.99 -16.00
C ILE A 76 12.99 12.51 -16.38
N HIS A 77 12.90 11.63 -15.38
CA HIS A 77 13.08 10.18 -15.53
C HIS A 77 11.78 9.38 -15.48
N VAL A 78 10.64 10.06 -15.32
CA VAL A 78 9.32 9.44 -15.15
C VAL A 78 8.28 10.05 -16.08
N GLU A 79 7.31 9.25 -16.48
CA GLU A 79 6.15 9.67 -17.26
C GLU A 79 4.85 9.62 -16.45
N SER A 80 3.82 10.30 -16.96
CA SER A 80 2.50 10.33 -16.31
C SER A 80 1.86 8.94 -16.35
N GLY A 81 1.65 8.36 -15.16
CA GLY A 81 1.04 7.04 -14.99
C GLY A 81 2.03 5.96 -14.59
N ASP A 82 3.32 6.29 -14.49
CA ASP A 82 4.34 5.35 -14.03
C ASP A 82 4.21 5.01 -12.55
N TRP A 83 4.57 3.77 -12.23
CA TRP A 83 4.68 3.29 -10.87
C TRP A 83 6.08 3.57 -10.35
N VAL A 84 6.15 4.28 -9.22
CA VAL A 84 7.41 4.66 -8.56
C VAL A 84 7.43 4.16 -7.12
N SER A 85 8.62 3.80 -6.65
CA SER A 85 8.90 3.36 -5.29
C SER A 85 9.65 4.45 -4.51
N ALA A 86 9.70 4.29 -3.19
CA ALA A 86 10.45 5.21 -2.34
C ALA A 86 11.96 5.12 -2.64
N GLY A 87 12.57 6.27 -2.95
CA GLY A 87 13.99 6.36 -3.29
C GLY A 87 14.29 6.40 -4.78
N ASP A 88 13.28 6.28 -5.64
CA ASP A 88 13.48 6.37 -7.08
C ASP A 88 13.79 7.81 -7.51
N LEU A 89 14.76 7.96 -8.41
CA LEU A 89 15.12 9.25 -9.00
C LEU A 89 14.04 9.67 -10.00
N LEU A 90 13.31 10.75 -9.69
CA LEU A 90 12.22 11.24 -10.54
C LEU A 90 12.69 12.31 -11.52
N LEU A 91 13.56 13.21 -11.07
CA LEU A 91 14.10 14.32 -11.84
C LEU A 91 15.54 14.60 -11.38
N ASP A 92 16.34 15.13 -12.29
CA ASP A 92 17.67 15.64 -12.00
C ASP A 92 17.70 17.16 -12.19
N LEU A 93 18.40 17.86 -11.31
CA LEU A 93 18.60 19.30 -11.39
C LEU A 93 19.94 19.60 -12.05
N GLU A 94 20.08 20.80 -12.62
CA GLU A 94 21.34 21.24 -13.19
C GLU A 94 22.31 21.64 -12.07
N HIS A 95 23.42 20.90 -11.94
CA HIS A 95 24.42 21.09 -10.88
C HIS A 95 25.67 21.87 -11.33
N GLY A 96 25.63 22.56 -12.48
CA GLY A 96 26.83 23.17 -13.09
C GLY A 96 27.58 24.14 -12.17
N VAL A 97 26.85 24.91 -11.35
CA VAL A 97 27.47 25.83 -10.37
C VAL A 97 28.19 25.07 -9.26
N LEU A 98 27.59 24.00 -8.73
CA LEU A 98 28.18 23.19 -7.65
C LEU A 98 29.38 22.40 -8.16
N GLN A 99 29.28 21.81 -9.35
CA GLN A 99 30.42 21.15 -10.01
C GLN A 99 31.57 22.12 -10.27
N GLY A 100 31.27 23.34 -10.72
CA GLY A 100 32.27 24.40 -10.89
C GLY A 100 32.96 24.79 -9.58
N GLN A 101 32.22 24.85 -8.47
CA GLN A 101 32.80 25.13 -7.15
C GLN A 101 33.74 24.01 -6.67
N VAL A 102 33.37 22.75 -6.87
CA VAL A 102 34.24 21.60 -6.56
C VAL A 102 35.52 21.67 -7.41
N ALA A 103 35.39 21.91 -8.72
CA ALA A 103 36.55 22.04 -9.62
C ALA A 103 37.47 23.21 -9.22
N ALA A 104 36.90 24.35 -8.81
CA ALA A 104 37.68 25.49 -8.31
C ALA A 104 38.42 25.15 -7.01
N ALA A 105 37.79 24.43 -6.08
CA ALA A 105 38.42 23.99 -4.84
C ALA A 105 39.55 22.97 -5.10
N GLU A 106 39.36 22.04 -6.03
CA GLU A 106 40.39 21.08 -6.46
C GLU A 106 41.59 21.80 -7.10
N ALA A 107 41.35 22.84 -7.90
CA ALA A 107 42.41 23.67 -8.45
C ALA A 107 43.23 24.37 -7.34
N ALA A 108 42.58 24.86 -6.29
CA ALA A 108 43.26 25.46 -5.15
C ALA A 108 44.13 24.44 -4.37
N VAL A 109 43.70 23.18 -4.26
CA VAL A 109 44.53 22.10 -3.69
C VAL A 109 45.77 21.85 -4.56
N SER A 110 45.60 21.82 -5.88
CA SER A 110 46.72 21.64 -6.81
C SER A 110 47.75 22.77 -6.69
N GLU A 111 47.27 24.02 -6.57
CA GLU A 111 48.13 25.18 -6.34
C GLU A 111 48.89 25.08 -5.00
N ALA A 112 48.19 24.72 -3.91
CA ALA A 112 48.81 24.55 -2.60
C ALA A 112 49.85 23.41 -2.59
N LEU A 113 49.60 22.32 -3.31
CA LEU A 113 50.56 21.23 -3.47
C LEU A 113 51.79 21.66 -4.28
N ALA A 114 51.60 22.44 -5.34
CA ALA A 114 52.71 23.01 -6.11
C ALA A 114 53.55 23.98 -5.26
N ALA A 115 52.90 24.79 -4.42
CA ALA A 115 53.59 25.67 -3.47
C ALA A 115 54.39 24.86 -2.44
N LEU A 116 53.80 23.80 -1.87
CA LEU A 116 54.50 22.89 -0.95
C LEU A 116 55.73 22.25 -1.61
N ALA A 117 55.60 21.80 -2.86
CA ALA A 117 56.73 21.22 -3.60
C ALA A 117 57.88 22.21 -3.79
N LYS A 118 57.58 23.50 -4.06
CA LYS A 118 58.59 24.57 -4.13
C LYS A 118 59.26 24.81 -2.78
N VAL A 119 58.50 24.83 -1.69
CA VAL A 119 59.00 25.07 -0.33
C VAL A 119 59.89 23.89 0.14
N LYS A 120 59.52 22.65 -0.19
CA LYS A 120 60.33 21.46 0.16
C LYS A 120 61.73 21.45 -0.47
N ALA A 121 61.98 22.24 -1.52
CA ALA A 121 63.27 22.27 -2.20
C ALA A 121 64.38 23.06 -1.48
N GLY A 122 64.09 23.77 -0.38
CA GLY A 122 65.13 24.51 0.36
C GLY A 122 64.70 25.26 1.62
N ALA A 123 63.48 25.04 2.12
CA ALA A 123 62.94 25.80 3.25
C ALA A 123 63.13 25.11 4.61
N THR A 124 62.89 25.87 5.68
CA THR A 124 62.99 25.36 7.06
C THR A 124 61.81 24.46 7.42
N ALA A 125 61.94 23.67 8.50
CA ALA A 125 60.84 22.82 8.97
C ALA A 125 59.55 23.61 9.29
N ALA A 126 59.68 24.87 9.71
CA ALA A 126 58.55 25.75 9.95
C ALA A 126 57.80 26.13 8.66
N ASP A 127 58.54 26.38 7.58
CA ASP A 127 57.95 26.73 6.27
C ASP A 127 57.23 25.52 5.65
N ILE A 128 57.81 24.32 5.78
CA ILE A 128 57.19 23.07 5.32
C ILE A 128 55.89 22.83 6.10
N ALA A 129 55.91 22.99 7.42
CA ALA A 129 54.71 22.82 8.26
C ALA A 129 53.61 23.82 7.89
N ALA A 130 53.97 25.08 7.60
CA ALA A 130 53.00 26.09 7.15
C ALA A 130 52.38 25.74 5.78
N ALA A 131 53.20 25.24 4.84
CA ALA A 131 52.72 24.82 3.54
C ALA A 131 51.85 23.54 3.60
N GLU A 132 52.18 22.59 4.49
CA GLU A 132 51.34 21.40 4.73
C GLU A 132 50.00 21.78 5.37
N ALA A 133 49.99 22.75 6.29
CA ALA A 133 48.77 23.31 6.84
C ALA A 133 47.91 23.99 5.77
N ALA A 134 48.51 24.70 4.82
CA ALA A 134 47.79 25.31 3.70
C ALA A 134 47.16 24.25 2.77
N VAL A 135 47.88 23.15 2.48
CA VAL A 135 47.32 22.01 1.73
C VAL A 135 46.16 21.35 2.48
N ALA A 136 46.29 21.19 3.79
CA ALA A 136 45.22 20.63 4.62
C ALA A 136 43.97 21.52 4.61
N ALA A 137 44.14 22.85 4.69
CA ALA A 137 43.05 23.81 4.59
C ALA A 137 42.35 23.77 3.21
N ALA A 138 43.13 23.71 2.12
CA ALA A 138 42.58 23.61 0.77
C ALA A 138 41.80 22.29 0.58
N LYS A 139 42.30 21.17 1.11
CA LYS A 139 41.59 19.88 1.10
C LYS A 139 40.30 19.93 1.90
N ALA A 140 40.28 20.63 3.03
CA ALA A 140 39.06 20.84 3.82
C ALA A 140 38.01 21.63 3.02
N GLN A 141 38.42 22.62 2.22
CA GLN A 141 37.51 23.36 1.33
C GLN A 141 36.91 22.48 0.23
N VAL A 142 37.68 21.55 -0.34
CA VAL A 142 37.12 20.54 -1.28
C VAL A 142 36.08 19.66 -0.58
N ALA A 143 36.36 19.22 0.66
CA ALA A 143 35.41 18.40 1.41
C ALA A 143 34.09 19.15 1.70
N VAL A 144 34.16 20.45 2.02
CA VAL A 144 32.97 21.29 2.22
C VAL A 144 32.19 21.47 0.91
N ALA A 145 32.87 21.77 -0.20
CA ALA A 145 32.22 21.93 -1.51
C ALA A 145 31.61 20.61 -2.01
N GLY A 146 32.27 19.47 -1.77
CA GLY A 146 31.76 18.14 -2.10
C GLY A 146 30.56 17.74 -1.25
N ALA A 147 30.55 18.09 0.05
CA ALA A 147 29.40 17.87 0.91
C ALA A 147 28.16 18.65 0.44
N ALA A 148 28.35 19.88 -0.03
CA ALA A 148 27.27 20.68 -0.61
C ALA A 148 26.70 20.09 -1.91
N LEU A 149 27.50 19.33 -2.68
CA LEU A 149 26.99 18.62 -3.86
C LEU A 149 26.18 17.39 -3.48
N LEU A 150 26.62 16.64 -2.45
CA LEU A 150 25.91 15.46 -1.96
C LEU A 150 24.57 15.79 -1.30
N GLU A 151 24.43 16.98 -0.71
CA GLU A 151 23.16 17.41 -0.10
C GLU A 151 22.06 17.66 -1.14
N VAL A 152 22.43 17.90 -2.40
CA VAL A 152 21.47 18.21 -3.47
C VAL A 152 21.05 16.97 -4.26
N GLN A 153 21.78 15.85 -4.12
CA GLN A 153 21.44 14.55 -4.71
C GLN A 153 20.53 13.72 -3.79
#